data_AF-A0A2V9WI27-F1
#
_entry.id   AF-A0A2V9WI27-F1
#
_cell.length_a   1.000
_cell.length_b   1.000
_cell.length_c   1.000
_cell.angle_alpha   90.00
_cell.angle_beta   90.00
_cell.angle_gamma   90.00
#
_symmetry.space_group_name_H-M   'P 1'
#
loop_
_entity.id
_entity.type
_entity.pdbx_description
1 polymer ?
#
loop_
_entity_poly.entity_id
_entity_poly.type
_entity_poly.pdbx_seq_one_letter_code
_entity_poly.pdbx_strand_id
1 'polypeptide(L)'
;GGVTLGKVALTDSVKKNICGKTTRELVPGSLKVFYMKGYGMLETGVHRFHHPGHEDTEGVGEGQFIHLWQFKDGAWKVTRVISYDHHSAR
;
A
#
# COMPACT_ATOMS: atom_id res chain seq x y z
N GLY A 1 -10.71 -9.19 -3.30
CA GLY A 1 -10.17 -8.21 -4.27
C GLY A 1 -11.29 -7.35 -4.80
N GLY A 2 -10.97 -6.21 -5.41
CA GLY A 2 -11.94 -5.27 -5.98
C GLY A 2 -11.72 -3.82 -5.54
N VAL A 3 -12.44 -2.89 -6.16
CA VAL A 3 -12.35 -1.45 -5.86
C VAL A 3 -13.04 -1.15 -4.53
N THR A 4 -12.36 -0.43 -3.64
CA THR A 4 -12.95 0.14 -2.42
C THR A 4 -13.07 1.65 -2.58
N LEU A 5 -14.27 2.21 -2.38
CA LEU A 5 -14.55 3.63 -2.58
C LEU A 5 -14.86 4.32 -1.25
N GLY A 6 -14.20 5.46 -1.01
CA GLY A 6 -14.47 6.32 0.14
C GLY A 6 -13.71 5.92 1.41
N LYS A 7 -13.55 6.89 2.32
CA LYS A 7 -12.75 6.75 3.54
C LYS A 7 -13.27 5.67 4.48
N VAL A 8 -14.58 5.64 4.72
CA VAL A 8 -15.22 4.71 5.67
C VAL A 8 -15.03 3.27 5.24
N ALA A 9 -15.41 2.94 4.00
CA ALA A 9 -15.25 1.60 3.46
C ALA A 9 -13.78 1.15 3.45
N LEU A 10 -12.85 2.06 3.13
CA LEU A 10 -11.42 1.77 3.22
C LEU A 10 -10.99 1.43 4.66
N THR A 11 -11.33 2.27 5.64
CA THR A 11 -10.92 2.03 7.04
C THR A 11 -11.54 0.76 7.62
N ASP A 12 -12.78 0.44 7.28
CA ASP A 12 -13.45 -0.77 7.76
C ASP A 12 -12.83 -2.03 7.13
N SER A 13 -12.50 -1.98 5.84
CA SER A 13 -11.79 -3.06 5.16
C SER A 13 -10.40 -3.30 5.77
N VAL A 14 -9.65 -2.24 6.07
CA VAL A 14 -8.33 -2.36 6.71
C VAL A 14 -8.45 -2.95 8.12
N LYS A 15 -9.41 -2.49 8.93
CA LYS A 15 -9.63 -3.05 10.27
C LYS A 15 -9.99 -4.54 10.22
N LYS A 16 -10.87 -4.92 9.30
CA LYS A 16 -11.35 -6.30 9.16
C LYS A 16 -10.25 -7.26 8.70
N ASN A 17 -9.41 -6.82 7.77
CA ASN A 17 -8.53 -7.71 7.01
C ASN A 17 -7.04 -7.58 7.35
N ILE A 18 -6.58 -6.42 7.85
CA ILE A 18 -5.15 -6.12 8.01
C ILE A 18 -4.74 -6.01 9.48
N CYS A 19 -5.50 -5.26 10.29
CA CYS A 19 -5.14 -5.00 11.68
C CYS A 19 -4.95 -6.30 12.47
N GLY A 20 -3.73 -6.52 12.98
CA GLY A 20 -3.38 -7.70 13.78
C GLY A 20 -3.17 -9.00 12.99
N LYS A 21 -3.23 -8.97 11.65
CA LYS A 21 -3.13 -10.16 10.79
C LYS A 21 -1.92 -10.13 9.87
N THR A 22 -1.60 -8.96 9.32
CA THR A 22 -0.51 -8.79 8.35
C THR A 22 0.23 -7.51 8.68
N THR A 23 1.55 -7.56 8.63
CA THR A 23 2.40 -6.36 8.62
C THR A 23 2.98 -6.17 7.22
N ARG A 24 3.31 -4.92 6.88
CA ARG A 24 3.96 -4.60 5.62
C ARG A 24 5.18 -3.72 5.86
N GLU A 25 6.22 -3.95 5.11
CA GLU A 25 7.41 -3.11 5.07
C GLU A 25 7.72 -2.71 3.63
N LEU A 26 8.44 -1.60 3.47
CA LEU A 26 8.95 -1.17 2.16
C LEU A 26 10.22 -1.98 1.85
N VAL A 27 10.27 -2.62 0.69
CA VAL A 27 11.51 -3.27 0.22
C VAL A 27 12.58 -2.18 0.01
N PRO A 28 13.76 -2.28 0.65
CA PRO A 28 14.80 -1.27 0.56
C PRO A 28 15.18 -0.94 -0.90
N GLY A 29 15.35 0.36 -1.19
CA GLY A 29 15.72 0.83 -2.53
C GLY A 29 14.59 0.80 -3.58
N SER A 30 13.41 0.28 -3.25
CA SER A 30 12.29 0.22 -4.22
C SER A 30 11.49 1.53 -4.35
N LEU A 31 11.56 2.41 -3.34
CA LEU A 31 10.77 3.63 -3.30
C LEU A 31 11.19 4.62 -4.39
N LYS A 32 10.21 5.08 -5.16
CA LYS A 32 10.36 6.16 -6.12
C LYS A 32 9.24 7.16 -5.93
N VAL A 33 9.58 8.45 -6.02
CA VAL A 33 8.63 9.55 -5.88
C VAL A 33 8.78 10.48 -7.07
N PHE A 34 7.66 10.79 -7.73
CA PHE A 34 7.62 11.61 -8.93
C PHE A 34 6.67 12.79 -8.72
N TYR A 35 7.18 14.02 -8.85
CA TYR A 35 6.36 15.22 -8.78
C TYR A 35 5.47 15.36 -10.02
N MET A 36 4.20 15.74 -9.81
CA MET A 36 3.22 16.00 -10.85
C MET A 36 2.80 17.47 -10.77
N LYS A 37 3.38 18.28 -11.66
CA LYS A 37 3.17 19.74 -11.71
C LYS A 37 1.68 20.09 -11.72
N GLY A 38 1.26 20.92 -10.76
CA GLY A 38 -0.11 21.40 -10.65
C GLY A 38 -1.11 20.41 -10.03
N TYR A 39 -0.66 19.24 -9.57
CA TYR A 39 -1.55 18.24 -8.95
C TYR A 39 -1.00 17.70 -7.62
N GLY A 40 0.19 17.09 -7.64
CA GLY A 40 0.71 16.40 -6.47
C GLY A 40 1.93 15.53 -6.76
N MET A 41 1.93 14.28 -6.29
CA MET A 41 3.03 13.34 -6.55
C MET A 41 2.54 11.90 -6.69
N LEU A 42 3.31 11.11 -7.44
CA LEU A 42 3.16 9.67 -7.53
C LEU A 42 4.25 9.02 -6.66
N GLU A 43 3.85 8.24 -5.68
CA GLU A 43 4.75 7.42 -4.87
C GLU A 43 4.56 5.96 -5.27
N THR A 44 5.65 5.28 -5.58
CA THR A 44 5.63 3.87 -6.00
C THR A 44 6.70 3.09 -5.26
N GLY A 45 6.49 1.79 -5.08
CA GLY A 45 7.50 0.89 -4.52
C GLY A 45 6.98 -0.54 -4.43
N VAL A 46 7.69 -1.36 -3.66
CA VAL A 46 7.29 -2.73 -3.36
C VAL A 46 7.03 -2.86 -1.86
N HIS A 47 5.83 -3.34 -1.52
CA HIS A 47 5.54 -3.80 -0.17
C HIS A 47 5.95 -5.27 -0.04
N ARG A 48 6.61 -5.58 1.07
CA ARG A 48 6.80 -6.95 1.55
C ARG A 48 5.84 -7.20 2.71
N PHE A 49 5.11 -8.31 2.65
CA PHE A 49 4.05 -8.68 3.57
C PHE A 49 4.49 -9.85 4.44
N HIS A 50 4.30 -9.69 5.74
CA HIS A 50 4.60 -10.72 6.75
C HIS A 50 3.32 -11.07 7.51
N HIS A 51 3.21 -12.31 7.95
CA HIS A 51 2.05 -12.84 8.69
C HIS A 51 2.51 -13.31 10.08
N PRO A 52 2.48 -12.41 11.09
CA PRO A 52 2.98 -12.72 12.43
C PRO A 52 2.28 -13.94 13.04
N GLY A 53 3.06 -14.89 13.57
CA GLY A 53 2.54 -16.13 14.15
C GLY A 53 2.23 -17.23 13.14
N HIS A 54 2.50 -17.00 11.86
CA HIS A 54 2.33 -17.96 10.77
C HIS A 54 3.59 -18.10 9.90
N GLU A 55 4.75 -17.66 10.40
CA GLU A 55 6.00 -17.59 9.64
C GLU A 55 6.45 -18.95 9.09
N ASP A 56 6.16 -20.04 9.81
CA ASP A 56 6.51 -21.40 9.41
C ASP A 56 5.55 -22.01 8.37
N THR A 57 4.37 -21.39 8.19
CA THR A 57 3.29 -21.92 7.34
C THR A 57 2.94 -21.03 6.15
N GLU A 58 3.25 -19.73 6.24
CA GLU A 58 2.97 -18.74 5.22
C GLU A 58 4.28 -18.08 4.78
N GLY A 59 4.57 -18.19 3.49
CA GLY A 59 5.72 -17.52 2.89
C GLY A 59 5.56 -16.00 2.90
N VAL A 60 6.69 -15.30 2.91
CA VAL A 60 6.72 -13.84 2.73
C VAL A 60 6.22 -13.50 1.33
N GLY A 61 5.28 -12.56 1.25
CA GLY A 61 4.72 -12.08 -0.01
C GLY A 61 5.28 -10.71 -0.40
N GLU A 62 5.30 -10.40 -1.69
CA GLU A 62 5.61 -9.08 -2.21
C GLU A 62 4.51 -8.59 -3.14
N GLY A 63 4.36 -7.27 -3.25
CA GLY A 63 3.45 -6.65 -4.19
C GLY A 63 3.81 -5.20 -4.46
N GLN A 64 3.67 -4.81 -5.72
CA GLN A 64 3.91 -3.43 -6.13
C GLN A 64 2.76 -2.52 -5.66
N PHE A 65 3.09 -1.26 -5.39
CA PHE A 65 2.09 -0.25 -5.05
C PHE A 65 2.29 1.06 -5.80
N ILE A 66 1.16 1.76 -5.97
CA ILE A 66 1.10 3.15 -6.41
C ILE A 66 0.22 3.90 -5.40
N HIS A 67 0.73 4.99 -4.84
CA HIS A 67 -0.05 5.99 -4.13
C HIS A 67 -0.06 7.29 -4.94
N LEU A 68 -1.27 7.75 -5.28
CA LEU A 68 -1.46 9.07 -5.85
C LEU A 68 -1.76 10.07 -4.73
N TRP A 69 -0.83 10.98 -4.52
CA TRP A 69 -0.95 12.06 -3.54
C TRP A 69 -1.38 13.34 -4.21
N GLN A 70 -2.27 14.08 -3.56
CA GLN A 70 -2.67 15.43 -3.93
C GLN A 70 -2.31 16.39 -2.80
N PHE A 71 -1.75 17.55 -3.14
CA PHE A 71 -1.57 18.64 -2.18
C PHE A 71 -2.79 19.55 -2.23
N LYS A 72 -3.61 19.53 -1.17
CA LYS A 72 -4.85 20.28 -1.10
C LYS A 72 -5.03 20.89 0.30
N ASP A 73 -5.43 22.15 0.36
CA ASP A 73 -5.71 22.87 1.60
C ASP A 73 -4.54 22.81 2.61
N GLY A 74 -3.32 22.98 2.10
CA GLY A 74 -2.09 22.94 2.90
C GLY A 74 -1.67 21.54 3.37
N ALA A 75 -2.30 20.48 2.88
CA ALA A 75 -2.03 19.12 3.33
C ALA A 75 -1.92 18.12 2.16
N TRP A 76 -1.02 17.14 2.32
CA TRP A 76 -0.96 15.98 1.42
C TRP A 76 -2.07 14.99 1.77
N LYS A 77 -2.80 14.54 0.74
CA LYS A 77 -3.87 13.55 0.85
C LYS A 77 -3.67 12.45 -0.19
N VAL A 78 -3.75 11.20 0.24
CA VAL A 78 -3.83 10.08 -0.70
C VAL A 78 -5.22 10.07 -1.33
N THR A 79 -5.25 10.03 -2.66
CA THR A 79 -6.49 10.07 -3.45
C THR A 79 -6.79 8.72 -4.10
N ARG A 80 -5.75 7.94 -4.43
CA ARG A 80 -5.84 6.59 -4.99
C ARG A 80 -4.68 5.74 -4.48
N VAL A 81 -4.99 4.47 -4.22
CA VAL A 81 -4.02 3.43 -3.85
C VAL A 81 -4.28 2.25 -4.78
N ILE A 82 -3.23 1.76 -5.42
CA ILE A 82 -3.26 0.55 -6.24
C ILE A 82 -2.22 -0.40 -5.65
N SER A 83 -2.62 -1.66 -5.43
CA SER A 83 -1.70 -2.74 -5.09
C SER A 83 -1.91 -3.87 -6.08
N TYR A 84 -0.82 -4.33 -6.69
CA TYR A 84 -0.85 -5.21 -7.85
C TYR A 84 0.41 -6.07 -7.88
N ASP A 85 0.42 -7.05 -8.78
CA ASP A 85 1.55 -7.96 -8.99
C ASP A 85 1.97 -8.67 -7.69
N HIS A 86 1.01 -9.29 -7.01
CA HIS A 86 1.27 -10.04 -5.78
C HIS A 86 1.90 -11.39 -6.10
N HIS A 87 3.04 -11.68 -5.49
CA HIS A 87 3.77 -12.94 -5.65
C HIS A 87 4.55 -13.29 -4.37
N SER A 88 5.08 -14.51 -4.27
CA SER A 88 6.02 -14.87 -3.20
C SER A 88 7.30 -14.03 -3.31
N ALA A 89 7.84 -13.60 -2.18
CA ALA A 89 9.11 -12.86 -2.13
C ALA A 89 10.24 -13.68 -2.78
N ARG A 90 11.13 -12.98 -3.49
CA ARG A 90 12.29 -13.57 -4.17
C ARG A 90 13.57 -13.33 -3.37
#